data_AF-A0A2V9VKH8-F1
#
_entry.id   AF-A0A2V9VKH8-F1
#
_cell.length_a   1.000
_cell.length_b   1.000
_cell.length_c   1.000
_cell.angle_alpha   90.00
_cell.angle_beta   90.00
_cell.angle_gamma   90.00
#
_symmetry.space_group_name_H-M   'P 1'
#
loop_
_entity.id
_entity.type
_entity.pdbx_description
1 polymer ?
#
loop_
_entity_poly.entity_id
_entity_poly.type
_entity_poly.pdbx_seq_one_letter_code
_entity_poly.pdbx_strand_id
1 'polypeptide(L)'
;MDTLIAFIVAAALTLFFLRNYFKGIKERDAKARAAAEKGKLFSEGPKAQHPHIDNTYCIGCATCTTVCPEGDVLAMLGGKAVIVNGYKCIGHSLCADACPVGAITMVMASPSMGADMPTLTGEFETTVPNLFIIGELGGLALIKNAINQGRECIDNVLDRFTAKGTARTIPDVYDVLIIGAGPAGIAASLRAIQHKMKYLTLERDEIGGTVAKYPRQKLVMTSPVEFPMYGKFKKTELSKENLLAFWDKVLHRADFKVRTGQKVEDIKRGEDSIFTVTSQDSQYRAHAVILALGRTGTPRKLGVPGEDLPKVMYRLIEADHYINKKILVVGGGDSAVEAAMGLAHQIGNKVTLVYRSAQFSRIKERNSQRIAECMKSGKVEVLFNTNPVEFKEQSVVIDVQGQTRELPNDYVWIFAGGTPPNDFLKKIGVGFGARDMTKHASEEAKTAAATKEAMAQKPKTQPVVVQAAAPAEDLSGSRLGIPGEELSKVCYQLDDAAKYEDKDILIVGGGDAAIHAAVALSHTGRNRVTLSYRGERFQRGPDRNRQLIETAEREKMVRILRQCSVAAITLDSVILDVNGNPAEIPNDHVFILIDSDSTAEFLSEAADSGLRAAETVR
;
A
#
# COMPACT_ATOMS: atom_id res chain seq x y z
N MET A 1 63.26 -6.83 10.47
CA MET A 1 62.72 -7.61 9.32
C MET A 1 61.22 -7.85 9.47
N ASP A 2 60.74 -8.20 10.66
CA ASP A 2 59.34 -8.57 10.90
C ASP A 2 58.34 -7.44 10.64
N THR A 3 58.71 -6.18 10.92
CA THR A 3 57.89 -5.00 10.61
C THR A 3 57.74 -4.76 9.12
N LEU A 4 58.79 -4.94 8.33
CA LEU A 4 58.74 -4.76 6.87
C LEU A 4 57.88 -5.85 6.21
N ILE A 5 58.01 -7.10 6.68
CA ILE A 5 57.17 -8.22 6.20
C ILE A 5 55.70 -7.96 6.53
N ALA A 6 55.39 -7.48 7.75
CA ALA A 6 54.02 -7.13 8.13
C ALA A 6 53.42 -6.03 7.24
N PHE A 7 54.17 -4.97 6.90
CA PHE A 7 53.71 -3.93 5.99
C PHE A 7 53.49 -4.45 4.55
N ILE A 8 54.35 -5.34 4.06
CA ILE A 8 54.19 -5.95 2.74
C ILE A 8 52.93 -6.82 2.69
N VAL A 9 52.67 -7.62 3.72
CA VAL A 9 51.46 -8.45 3.82
C VAL A 9 50.22 -7.56 3.92
N ALA A 10 50.23 -6.52 4.75
CA ALA A 10 49.11 -5.57 4.87
C ALA A 10 48.84 -4.84 3.55
N ALA A 11 49.89 -4.41 2.84
CA ALA A 11 49.78 -3.78 1.53
C ALA A 11 49.20 -4.76 0.49
N ALA A 12 49.68 -6.01 0.45
CA ALA A 12 49.17 -7.03 -0.47
C ALA A 12 47.69 -7.36 -0.23
N LEU A 13 47.27 -7.50 1.04
CA LEU A 13 45.87 -7.69 1.42
C LEU A 13 45.01 -6.49 1.00
N THR A 14 45.46 -5.28 1.31
CA THR A 14 44.76 -4.04 0.94
C THR A 14 44.59 -3.92 -0.57
N LEU A 15 45.65 -4.20 -1.34
CA LEU A 15 45.65 -4.14 -2.79
C LEU A 15 44.74 -5.21 -3.40
N PHE A 16 44.67 -6.40 -2.81
CA PHE A 16 43.74 -7.46 -3.19
C PHE A 16 42.28 -7.02 -3.03
N PHE A 17 41.91 -6.46 -1.87
CA PHE A 17 40.55 -5.96 -1.64
C PHE A 17 40.22 -4.76 -2.54
N LEU A 18 41.13 -3.80 -2.70
CA LEU A 18 40.95 -2.65 -3.60
C LEU A 18 40.76 -3.10 -5.05
N ARG A 19 41.58 -4.04 -5.54
CA ARG A 19 41.44 -4.58 -6.89
C ARG A 19 40.08 -5.23 -7.11
N ASN A 20 39.60 -6.04 -6.16
CA ASN A 20 38.29 -6.68 -6.26
C ASN A 20 37.15 -5.64 -6.19
N TYR A 21 37.29 -4.61 -5.35
CA TYR A 21 36.36 -3.49 -5.27
C TYR A 21 36.26 -2.73 -6.61
N PHE A 22 37.39 -2.32 -7.18
CA PHE A 22 37.42 -1.61 -8.48
C PHE A 22 36.92 -2.48 -9.63
N LYS A 23 37.23 -3.79 -9.63
CA LYS A 23 36.68 -4.72 -10.62
C LYS A 23 35.15 -4.79 -10.51
N GLY A 24 34.62 -4.90 -9.29
CA GLY A 24 33.18 -4.88 -9.03
C GLY A 24 32.49 -3.59 -9.49
N ILE A 25 33.13 -2.43 -9.30
CA ILE A 25 32.63 -1.15 -9.83
C ILE A 25 32.55 -1.19 -11.36
N LYS A 26 33.62 -1.61 -12.04
CA LYS A 26 33.64 -1.68 -13.51
C LYS A 26 32.56 -2.60 -14.07
N GLU A 27 32.34 -3.76 -13.44
CA GLU A 27 31.28 -4.69 -13.84
C GLU A 27 29.88 -4.11 -13.63
N ARG A 28 29.64 -3.40 -12.51
CA ARG A 28 28.36 -2.73 -12.24
C ARG A 28 28.10 -1.60 -13.23
N ASP A 29 29.11 -0.77 -13.53
CA ASP A 29 29.01 0.30 -14.52
C ASP A 29 28.75 -0.26 -15.93
N ALA A 30 29.40 -1.35 -16.31
CA ALA A 30 29.16 -2.02 -17.59
C ALA A 30 27.71 -2.53 -17.69
N LYS A 31 27.20 -3.18 -16.63
CA LYS A 31 25.79 -3.61 -16.54
C LYS A 31 24.83 -2.41 -16.62
N ALA A 32 25.11 -1.34 -15.89
CA ALA A 32 24.31 -0.11 -15.90
C ALA A 32 24.24 0.52 -17.29
N ARG A 33 25.36 0.57 -18.02
CA ARG A 33 25.41 1.05 -19.42
C ARG A 33 24.63 0.13 -20.37
N ALA A 34 24.77 -1.18 -20.22
CA ALA A 34 23.99 -2.13 -21.02
C ALA A 34 22.48 -2.01 -20.76
N ALA A 35 22.07 -1.82 -19.50
CA ALA A 35 20.69 -1.55 -19.11
C ALA A 35 20.18 -0.23 -19.70
N ALA A 36 21.02 0.82 -19.73
CA ALA A 36 20.69 2.09 -20.34
C ALA A 36 20.51 1.98 -21.86
N GLU A 37 21.36 1.24 -22.56
CA GLU A 37 21.19 0.97 -24.00
C GLU A 37 19.91 0.16 -24.28
N LYS A 38 19.58 -0.83 -23.44
CA LYS A 38 18.28 -1.50 -23.48
C LYS A 38 17.13 -0.51 -23.25
N GLY A 39 17.24 0.40 -22.29
CA GLY A 39 16.24 1.43 -22.05
C GLY A 39 16.03 2.37 -23.23
N LYS A 40 17.10 2.72 -23.96
CA LYS A 40 17.03 3.51 -25.20
C LYS A 40 16.26 2.79 -26.32
N LEU A 41 16.33 1.46 -26.40
CA LEU A 41 15.53 0.69 -27.37
C LEU A 41 14.01 0.78 -27.13
N PHE A 42 13.59 1.19 -25.92
CA PHE A 42 12.20 1.35 -25.52
C PHE A 42 11.86 2.80 -25.12
N SER A 43 12.49 3.78 -25.77
CA SER A 43 12.64 5.21 -25.39
C SER A 43 11.38 6.06 -25.19
N GLU A 44 10.19 5.49 -25.02
CA GLU A 44 9.00 6.27 -24.63
C GLU A 44 9.07 6.74 -23.17
N GLY A 45 10.13 6.38 -22.42
CA GLY A 45 10.29 6.71 -21.01
C GLY A 45 9.38 5.88 -20.10
N PRO A 46 9.34 6.19 -18.79
CA PRO A 46 8.32 5.63 -17.91
C PRO A 46 6.91 5.98 -18.41
N LYS A 47 5.96 5.05 -18.29
CA LYS A 47 4.57 5.24 -18.77
C LYS A 47 3.55 5.52 -17.69
N ALA A 48 3.97 5.34 -16.45
CA ALA A 48 3.15 5.48 -15.27
C ALA A 48 4.00 6.16 -14.19
N GLN A 49 3.69 5.90 -12.93
CA GLN A 49 4.49 6.37 -11.83
C GLN A 49 5.92 5.82 -11.90
N HIS A 50 6.91 6.68 -11.66
CA HIS A 50 8.33 6.34 -11.66
C HIS A 50 9.09 7.15 -10.62
N PRO A 51 10.27 6.69 -10.18
CA PRO A 51 11.11 7.47 -9.27
C PRO A 51 11.65 8.72 -9.96
N HIS A 52 11.53 9.87 -9.34
CA HIS A 52 12.36 11.05 -9.57
C HIS A 52 13.48 11.06 -8.52
N ILE A 53 14.71 11.26 -8.96
CA ILE A 53 15.89 11.17 -8.11
C ILE A 53 16.52 12.55 -8.03
N ASP A 54 16.56 13.12 -6.83
CA ASP A 54 17.31 14.36 -6.57
C ASP A 54 18.79 14.03 -6.39
N ASN A 55 19.59 14.39 -7.41
CA ASN A 55 21.01 14.13 -7.41
C ASN A 55 21.79 14.91 -6.33
N THR A 56 21.22 15.98 -5.79
CA THR A 56 21.81 16.75 -4.69
C THR A 56 21.77 15.96 -3.39
N TYR A 57 20.63 15.34 -3.11
CA TYR A 57 20.41 14.56 -1.89
C TYR A 57 20.85 13.10 -2.01
N CYS A 58 20.99 12.56 -3.22
CA CYS A 58 21.37 11.17 -3.42
C CYS A 58 22.79 10.90 -2.89
N ILE A 59 22.92 10.08 -1.83
CA ILE A 59 24.23 9.70 -1.24
C ILE A 59 24.91 8.52 -1.93
N GLY A 60 24.31 7.95 -2.98
CA GLY A 60 24.95 6.88 -3.75
C GLY A 60 24.96 5.49 -3.11
N CYS A 61 24.15 5.23 -2.08
CA CYS A 61 24.17 3.98 -1.31
C CYS A 61 23.67 2.73 -2.08
N ALA A 62 23.08 2.89 -3.27
CA ALA A 62 22.56 1.84 -4.13
C ALA A 62 21.38 1.00 -3.59
N THR A 63 20.83 1.29 -2.40
CA THR A 63 19.67 0.57 -1.83
C THR A 63 18.49 0.55 -2.79
N CYS A 64 18.20 1.68 -3.46
CA CYS A 64 17.11 1.78 -4.42
C CYS A 64 17.25 0.84 -5.62
N THR A 65 18.47 0.51 -6.03
CA THR A 65 18.73 -0.42 -7.15
C THR A 65 18.58 -1.87 -6.74
N THR A 66 18.88 -2.20 -5.46
CA THR A 66 18.83 -3.58 -4.96
C THR A 66 17.42 -4.01 -4.57
N VAL A 67 16.57 -3.06 -4.14
CA VAL A 67 15.18 -3.33 -3.75
C VAL A 67 14.21 -3.36 -4.93
N CYS A 68 14.65 -3.07 -6.16
CA CYS A 68 13.78 -3.05 -7.33
C CYS A 68 13.54 -4.48 -7.88
N PRO A 69 12.33 -5.06 -7.74
CA PRO A 69 12.03 -6.40 -8.22
C PRO A 69 12.03 -6.54 -9.74
N GLU A 70 11.81 -5.44 -10.48
CA GLU A 70 11.76 -5.47 -11.95
C GLU A 70 13.14 -5.61 -12.59
N GLY A 71 14.21 -5.27 -11.85
CA GLY A 71 15.59 -5.29 -12.32
C GLY A 71 15.85 -4.25 -13.43
N ASP A 72 17.09 -3.74 -13.49
CA ASP A 72 17.54 -2.81 -14.53
C ASP A 72 16.72 -1.51 -14.69
N VAL A 73 15.76 -1.18 -13.80
CA VAL A 73 15.04 0.10 -13.84
C VAL A 73 15.94 1.24 -13.39
N LEU A 74 16.60 1.03 -12.24
CA LEU A 74 17.54 1.94 -11.63
C LEU A 74 18.93 1.34 -11.66
N ALA A 75 19.94 2.15 -11.91
CA ALA A 75 21.33 1.77 -11.76
C ALA A 75 22.15 2.90 -11.13
N MET A 76 23.35 2.58 -10.68
CA MET A 76 24.31 3.58 -10.22
C MET A 76 25.17 4.02 -11.40
N LEU A 77 25.17 5.31 -11.72
CA LEU A 77 26.10 5.92 -12.68
C LEU A 77 26.75 7.13 -12.03
N GLY A 78 28.09 7.18 -12.05
CA GLY A 78 28.84 8.29 -11.46
C GLY A 78 28.57 8.48 -9.95
N GLY A 79 28.31 7.39 -9.22
CA GLY A 79 27.99 7.43 -7.80
C GLY A 79 26.57 7.91 -7.45
N LYS A 80 25.72 8.19 -8.44
CA LYS A 80 24.33 8.61 -8.24
C LYS A 80 23.37 7.59 -8.83
N ALA A 81 22.21 7.46 -8.20
CA ALA A 81 21.16 6.61 -8.74
C ALA A 81 20.54 7.30 -9.95
N VAL A 82 20.34 6.55 -11.03
CA VAL A 82 19.75 7.04 -12.27
C VAL A 82 18.75 6.03 -12.80
N ILE A 83 17.73 6.52 -13.50
CA ILE A 83 16.80 5.67 -14.23
C ILE A 83 17.48 5.26 -15.53
N VAL A 84 17.74 3.97 -15.71
CA VAL A 84 18.33 3.43 -16.94
C VAL A 84 17.31 2.70 -17.80
N ASN A 85 16.23 2.19 -17.21
CA ASN A 85 15.11 1.59 -17.93
C ASN A 85 13.77 1.96 -17.30
N GLY A 86 13.39 3.22 -17.44
CA GLY A 86 12.16 3.78 -16.83
C GLY A 86 10.88 3.07 -17.29
N TYR A 87 10.92 2.50 -18.48
CA TYR A 87 9.84 1.74 -19.06
C TYR A 87 9.44 0.50 -18.25
N LYS A 88 10.42 -0.20 -17.64
CA LYS A 88 10.18 -1.36 -16.78
C LYS A 88 9.64 -0.97 -15.40
N CYS A 89 9.60 0.32 -15.06
CA CYS A 89 9.09 0.75 -13.77
C CYS A 89 7.57 0.53 -13.67
N ILE A 90 7.15 -0.23 -12.67
CA ILE A 90 5.73 -0.49 -12.39
C ILE A 90 5.17 0.41 -11.26
N GLY A 91 5.95 1.36 -10.75
CA GLY A 91 5.48 2.28 -9.69
C GLY A 91 5.25 1.62 -8.32
N HIS A 92 6.06 0.62 -7.93
CA HIS A 92 5.92 -0.08 -6.65
C HIS A 92 6.48 0.68 -5.43
N SER A 93 7.12 1.83 -5.65
CA SER A 93 7.65 2.75 -4.62
C SER A 93 8.72 2.20 -3.67
N LEU A 94 9.05 0.90 -3.68
CA LEU A 94 10.14 0.32 -2.85
C LEU A 94 11.46 1.12 -2.91
N CYS A 95 11.82 1.70 -4.06
CA CYS A 95 13.01 2.52 -4.18
C CYS A 95 12.92 3.84 -3.41
N ALA A 96 11.74 4.45 -3.34
CA ALA A 96 11.47 5.63 -2.52
C ALA A 96 11.43 5.24 -1.04
N ASP A 97 10.68 4.19 -0.68
CA ASP A 97 10.54 3.68 0.69
C ASP A 97 11.90 3.31 1.32
N ALA A 98 12.79 2.71 0.53
CA ALA A 98 14.11 2.27 0.99
C ALA A 98 15.19 3.37 0.92
N CYS A 99 14.88 4.57 0.44
CA CYS A 99 15.85 5.65 0.34
C CYS A 99 16.10 6.27 1.73
N PRO A 100 17.30 6.09 2.33
CA PRO A 100 17.55 6.53 3.71
C PRO A 100 17.55 8.06 3.87
N VAL A 101 17.73 8.78 2.76
CA VAL A 101 17.84 10.25 2.72
C VAL A 101 16.66 10.91 2.01
N GLY A 102 15.64 10.13 1.60
CA GLY A 102 14.47 10.68 0.90
C GLY A 102 14.77 11.32 -0.46
N ALA A 103 15.92 11.01 -1.09
CA ALA A 103 16.30 11.56 -2.39
C ALA A 103 15.44 11.06 -3.55
N ILE A 104 14.59 10.05 -3.32
CA ILE A 104 13.71 9.48 -4.33
C ILE A 104 12.27 9.80 -3.96
N THR A 105 11.59 10.48 -4.87
CA THR A 105 10.15 10.75 -4.80
C THR A 105 9.48 10.05 -5.97
N MET A 106 8.27 9.55 -5.78
CA MET A 106 7.55 8.92 -6.89
C MET A 106 6.74 9.99 -7.62
N VAL A 107 7.01 10.14 -8.91
CA VAL A 107 6.37 11.13 -9.76
C VAL A 107 5.64 10.42 -10.89
N MET A 108 4.72 11.12 -11.53
CA MET A 108 4.06 10.62 -12.73
C MET A 108 4.92 10.94 -13.96
N ALA A 109 4.93 10.03 -14.94
CA ALA A 109 5.63 10.24 -16.19
C ALA A 109 5.22 11.55 -16.91
N SER A 110 6.20 12.20 -17.54
CA SER A 110 6.03 13.47 -18.26
C SER A 110 5.06 13.34 -19.45
N PRO A 111 4.29 14.40 -19.77
CA PRO A 111 3.07 14.29 -20.52
C PRO A 111 3.25 14.66 -22.00
N SER A 112 3.79 13.76 -22.80
CA SER A 112 3.12 13.48 -24.08
C SER A 112 1.79 12.71 -23.85
N MET A 113 1.46 12.42 -22.58
CA MET A 113 0.43 11.52 -22.07
C MET A 113 -0.35 12.09 -20.86
N GLY A 114 -0.41 13.42 -20.66
CA GLY A 114 -1.07 14.08 -19.50
C GLY A 114 -2.38 14.80 -19.78
N ALA A 115 -2.78 14.97 -21.04
CA ALA A 115 -4.05 15.60 -21.41
C ALA A 115 -5.27 14.74 -21.00
N ASP A 116 -5.07 13.43 -20.85
CA ASP A 116 -6.12 12.44 -20.57
C ASP A 116 -6.18 11.99 -19.11
N MET A 117 -5.47 12.67 -18.21
CA MET A 117 -5.48 12.40 -16.77
C MET A 117 -6.24 13.52 -16.02
N PRO A 118 -7.04 13.15 -15.00
CA PRO A 118 -7.69 14.15 -14.15
C PRO A 118 -6.64 14.91 -13.34
N THR A 119 -6.86 16.22 -13.17
CA THR A 119 -6.02 17.04 -12.30
C THR A 119 -6.39 16.79 -10.85
N LEU A 120 -5.42 16.34 -10.04
CA LEU A 120 -5.62 16.02 -8.62
C LEU A 120 -4.70 16.85 -7.72
N THR A 121 -5.13 17.09 -6.47
CA THR A 121 -4.29 17.58 -5.37
C THR A 121 -3.49 16.43 -4.74
N GLY A 122 -2.54 16.74 -3.85
CA GLY A 122 -1.85 15.73 -3.03
C GLY A 122 -2.79 14.91 -2.14
N GLU A 123 -3.98 15.43 -1.85
CA GLU A 123 -5.05 14.79 -1.08
C GLU A 123 -6.03 13.99 -1.95
N PHE A 124 -5.71 13.79 -3.24
CA PHE A 124 -6.53 13.08 -4.23
C PHE A 124 -7.81 13.80 -4.67
N GLU A 125 -7.97 15.07 -4.32
CA GLU A 125 -9.14 15.87 -4.68
C GLU A 125 -9.04 16.34 -6.13
N THR A 126 -10.15 16.27 -6.85
CA THR A 126 -10.26 16.78 -8.22
C THR A 126 -10.38 18.31 -8.24
N THR A 127 -10.54 18.90 -9.43
CA THR A 127 -10.91 20.31 -9.57
C THR A 127 -12.31 20.63 -9.03
N VAL A 128 -13.13 19.62 -8.73
CA VAL A 128 -14.45 19.78 -8.10
C VAL A 128 -14.28 19.56 -6.59
N PRO A 129 -14.59 20.56 -5.75
CA PRO A 129 -14.41 20.43 -4.30
C PRO A 129 -15.24 19.30 -3.69
N ASN A 130 -14.62 18.52 -2.80
CA ASN A 130 -15.13 17.30 -2.16
C ASN A 130 -15.42 16.12 -3.10
N LEU A 131 -14.92 16.17 -4.35
CA LEU A 131 -14.90 15.03 -5.26
C LEU A 131 -13.46 14.52 -5.39
N PHE A 132 -13.24 13.26 -5.03
CA PHE A 132 -11.90 12.65 -4.96
C PHE A 132 -11.78 11.51 -5.97
N ILE A 133 -10.55 11.24 -6.44
CA ILE A 133 -10.23 10.10 -7.32
C ILE A 133 -9.10 9.29 -6.71
N ILE A 134 -9.35 8.00 -6.47
CA ILE A 134 -8.38 7.06 -5.88
C ILE A 134 -8.21 5.80 -6.72
N GLY A 135 -7.15 5.05 -6.42
CA GLY A 135 -6.77 3.83 -7.13
C GLY A 135 -6.11 4.12 -8.48
N GLU A 136 -6.36 3.24 -9.44
CA GLU A 136 -5.67 3.27 -10.73
C GLU A 136 -5.91 4.58 -11.52
N LEU A 137 -7.07 5.22 -11.34
CA LEU A 137 -7.36 6.53 -11.95
C LEU A 137 -6.52 7.68 -11.38
N GLY A 138 -6.14 7.58 -10.11
CA GLY A 138 -5.21 8.51 -9.47
C GLY A 138 -3.74 8.24 -9.85
N GLY A 139 -3.49 7.32 -10.79
CA GLY A 139 -2.16 7.04 -11.32
C GLY A 139 -1.45 5.83 -10.75
N LEU A 140 -2.02 5.16 -9.74
CA LEU A 140 -1.37 4.07 -9.02
C LEU A 140 -2.08 2.72 -9.27
N ALA A 141 -1.50 1.89 -10.14
CA ALA A 141 -2.15 0.65 -10.60
C ALA A 141 -2.00 -0.57 -9.68
N LEU A 142 -1.22 -0.46 -8.61
CA LEU A 142 -0.95 -1.59 -7.71
C LEU A 142 -2.00 -1.69 -6.60
N ILE A 143 -2.37 -2.91 -6.25
CA ILE A 143 -3.34 -3.21 -5.18
C ILE A 143 -2.91 -2.57 -3.85
N LYS A 144 -1.62 -2.64 -3.49
CA LYS A 144 -1.08 -1.97 -2.28
C LYS A 144 -1.37 -0.47 -2.31
N ASN A 145 -1.04 0.19 -3.42
CA ASN A 145 -1.20 1.63 -3.54
C ASN A 145 -2.68 2.03 -3.55
N ALA A 146 -3.52 1.24 -4.22
CA ALA A 146 -4.96 1.41 -4.21
C ALA A 146 -5.54 1.34 -2.79
N ILE A 147 -5.12 0.36 -1.98
CA ILE A 147 -5.54 0.22 -0.58
C ILE A 147 -5.07 1.41 0.26
N ASN A 148 -3.78 1.80 0.13
CA ASN A 148 -3.23 2.95 0.85
C ASN A 148 -3.96 4.25 0.53
N GLN A 149 -4.19 4.54 -0.76
CA GLN A 149 -4.95 5.71 -1.19
C GLN A 149 -6.38 5.71 -0.67
N GLY A 150 -7.04 4.55 -0.66
CA GLY A 150 -8.39 4.43 -0.09
C GLY A 150 -8.43 4.81 1.39
N ARG A 151 -7.43 4.37 2.17
CA ARG A 151 -7.31 4.74 3.58
C ARG A 151 -7.02 6.25 3.75
N GLU A 152 -5.97 6.73 3.10
CA GLU A 152 -5.50 8.12 3.21
C GLU A 152 -6.57 9.12 2.74
N CYS A 153 -7.30 8.82 1.67
CA CYS A 153 -8.37 9.69 1.19
C CYS A 153 -9.50 9.86 2.20
N ILE A 154 -9.88 8.81 2.94
CA ILE A 154 -10.91 8.93 3.97
C ILE A 154 -10.41 9.75 5.16
N ASP A 155 -9.15 9.56 5.56
CA ASP A 155 -8.54 10.37 6.61
C ASP A 155 -8.57 11.86 6.23
N ASN A 156 -8.22 12.20 4.99
CA ASN A 156 -8.31 13.59 4.48
C ASN A 156 -9.75 14.13 4.49
N VAL A 157 -10.74 13.31 4.11
CA VAL A 157 -12.17 13.71 4.17
C VAL A 157 -12.60 13.98 5.60
N LEU A 158 -12.19 13.13 6.54
CA LEU A 158 -12.52 13.26 7.97
C LEU A 158 -11.90 14.53 8.57
N ASP A 159 -10.63 14.80 8.29
CA ASP A 159 -9.93 15.99 8.77
C ASP A 159 -10.63 17.28 8.31
N ARG A 160 -11.09 17.29 7.04
CA ARG A 160 -11.86 18.42 6.48
C ARG A 160 -13.23 18.60 7.12
N PHE A 161 -13.92 17.52 7.46
CA PHE A 161 -15.19 17.59 8.17
C PHE A 161 -15.00 18.07 9.61
N THR A 162 -13.93 17.64 10.26
CA THR A 162 -13.59 18.06 11.63
C THR A 162 -13.20 19.54 11.69
N ALA A 163 -12.41 20.02 10.72
CA ALA A 163 -11.95 21.41 10.64
C ALA A 163 -13.08 22.43 10.38
N LYS A 164 -14.20 22.02 9.78
CA LYS A 164 -15.36 22.89 9.51
C LYS A 164 -16.33 23.00 10.70
N GLY A 165 -16.02 22.38 11.84
CA GLY A 165 -16.94 22.24 12.97
C GLY A 165 -17.99 21.15 12.71
N THR A 166 -18.54 20.55 13.78
CA THR A 166 -19.43 19.38 13.75
C THR A 166 -20.37 19.37 12.55
N ALA A 167 -20.13 18.42 11.63
CA ALA A 167 -20.94 18.20 10.46
C ALA A 167 -22.41 18.07 10.88
N ARG A 168 -23.27 18.93 10.31
CA ARG A 168 -24.72 18.80 10.47
C ARG A 168 -25.11 17.43 9.90
N THR A 169 -25.56 16.52 10.76
CA THR A 169 -26.11 15.25 10.31
C THR A 169 -27.43 15.52 9.60
N ILE A 170 -27.38 15.70 8.28
CA ILE A 170 -28.58 15.90 7.48
C ILE A 170 -29.21 14.51 7.25
N PRO A 171 -30.50 14.31 7.59
CA PRO A 171 -31.20 13.06 7.27
C PRO A 171 -31.03 12.70 5.79
N ASP A 172 -30.86 11.42 5.50
CA ASP A 172 -30.74 10.90 4.12
C ASP A 172 -29.58 11.42 3.26
N VAL A 173 -28.62 12.13 3.86
CA VAL A 173 -27.34 12.48 3.24
C VAL A 173 -26.23 11.62 3.82
N TYR A 174 -25.37 11.07 2.98
CA TYR A 174 -24.17 10.34 3.37
C TYR A 174 -23.01 11.31 3.63
N ASP A 175 -22.15 10.99 4.59
CA ASP A 175 -20.89 11.70 4.79
C ASP A 175 -19.99 11.51 3.56
N VAL A 176 -19.91 10.27 3.08
CA VAL A 176 -19.12 9.91 1.90
C VAL A 176 -19.83 8.83 1.07
N LEU A 177 -19.94 9.08 -0.24
CA LEU A 177 -20.39 8.06 -1.20
C LEU A 177 -19.20 7.56 -2.01
N ILE A 178 -19.01 6.25 -2.05
CA ILE A 178 -17.85 5.62 -2.70
C ILE A 178 -18.34 4.91 -3.96
N ILE A 179 -17.71 5.20 -5.11
CA ILE A 179 -18.11 4.66 -6.40
C ILE A 179 -17.01 3.71 -6.89
N GLY A 180 -17.33 2.41 -6.88
CA GLY A 180 -16.44 1.29 -7.22
C GLY A 180 -16.05 0.49 -5.98
N ALA A 181 -16.20 -0.84 -6.05
CA ALA A 181 -15.82 -1.80 -5.02
C ALA A 181 -14.58 -2.61 -5.42
N GLY A 182 -13.63 -1.98 -6.13
CA GLY A 182 -12.26 -2.49 -6.30
C GLY A 182 -11.41 -2.31 -5.03
N PRO A 183 -10.11 -2.68 -5.06
CA PRO A 183 -9.24 -2.60 -3.87
C PRO A 183 -9.24 -1.25 -3.15
N ALA A 184 -9.22 -0.15 -3.92
CA ALA A 184 -9.24 1.21 -3.35
C ALA A 184 -10.57 1.54 -2.68
N GLY A 185 -11.69 1.21 -3.33
CA GLY A 185 -13.03 1.47 -2.80
C GLY A 185 -13.36 0.61 -1.59
N ILE A 186 -12.93 -0.67 -1.60
CA ILE A 186 -13.02 -1.56 -0.43
C ILE A 186 -12.26 -0.94 0.76
N ALA A 187 -11.01 -0.52 0.54
CA ALA A 187 -10.20 0.07 1.60
C ALA A 187 -10.80 1.38 2.13
N ALA A 188 -11.29 2.26 1.24
CA ALA A 188 -11.98 3.48 1.64
C ALA A 188 -13.24 3.20 2.46
N SER A 189 -14.04 2.21 2.06
CA SER A 189 -15.26 1.85 2.79
C SER A 189 -14.94 1.30 4.19
N LEU A 190 -13.95 0.42 4.30
CA LEU A 190 -13.54 -0.14 5.60
C LEU A 190 -12.95 0.94 6.51
N ARG A 191 -12.24 1.92 5.94
CA ARG A 191 -11.76 3.08 6.70
C ARG A 191 -12.89 4.00 7.14
N ALA A 192 -13.92 4.18 6.30
CA ALA A 192 -15.14 4.91 6.67
C ALA A 192 -15.89 4.22 7.82
N ILE A 193 -15.98 2.88 7.80
CA ILE A 193 -16.54 2.07 8.90
C ILE A 193 -15.75 2.31 10.20
N GLN A 194 -14.41 2.24 10.12
CA GLN A 194 -13.53 2.43 11.28
C GLN A 194 -13.75 3.80 11.94
N HIS A 195 -14.01 4.84 11.15
CA HIS A 195 -14.31 6.18 11.62
C HIS A 195 -15.80 6.45 11.87
N LYS A 196 -16.65 5.42 11.79
CA LYS A 196 -18.10 5.49 12.02
C LYS A 196 -18.82 6.50 11.11
N MET A 197 -18.30 6.72 9.90
CA MET A 197 -18.91 7.62 8.92
C MET A 197 -20.15 6.97 8.30
N LYS A 198 -21.18 7.77 8.02
CA LYS A 198 -22.34 7.35 7.24
C LYS A 198 -21.96 7.26 5.77
N TYR A 199 -21.70 6.05 5.28
CA TYR A 199 -21.25 5.81 3.92
C TYR A 199 -22.14 4.81 3.15
N LEU A 200 -21.98 4.80 1.83
CA LEU A 200 -22.47 3.72 0.97
C LEU A 200 -21.53 3.55 -0.24
N THR A 201 -21.30 2.29 -0.61
CA THR A 201 -20.50 1.95 -1.80
C THR A 201 -21.41 1.49 -2.94
N LEU A 202 -21.22 2.05 -4.13
CA LEU A 202 -21.94 1.66 -5.35
C LEU A 202 -20.97 0.93 -6.29
N GLU A 203 -21.34 -0.27 -6.74
CA GLU A 203 -20.56 -1.08 -7.66
C GLU A 203 -21.43 -1.46 -8.87
N ARG A 204 -20.88 -1.31 -10.08
CA ARG A 204 -21.62 -1.61 -11.31
C ARG A 204 -21.74 -3.11 -11.58
N ASP A 205 -20.71 -3.88 -11.20
CA ASP A 205 -20.59 -5.31 -11.46
C ASP A 205 -20.57 -6.06 -10.10
N GLU A 206 -19.44 -6.69 -9.78
CA GLU A 206 -19.19 -7.48 -8.58
C GLU A 206 -18.07 -6.88 -7.72
N ILE A 207 -18.05 -7.22 -6.44
CA ILE A 207 -17.02 -6.79 -5.49
C ILE A 207 -15.65 -7.35 -5.90
N GLY A 208 -14.60 -6.54 -5.75
CA GLY A 208 -13.22 -6.86 -6.10
C GLY A 208 -12.75 -6.23 -7.42
N GLY A 209 -13.67 -5.65 -8.20
CA GLY A 209 -13.35 -4.85 -9.39
C GLY A 209 -12.50 -5.62 -10.41
N THR A 210 -11.39 -5.02 -10.85
CA THR A 210 -10.47 -5.66 -11.82
C THR A 210 -9.90 -7.00 -11.33
N VAL A 211 -9.69 -7.16 -10.03
CA VAL A 211 -9.13 -8.39 -9.46
C VAL A 211 -10.12 -9.56 -9.60
N ALA A 212 -11.41 -9.31 -9.37
CA ALA A 212 -12.46 -10.32 -9.58
C ALA A 212 -12.54 -10.79 -11.04
N LYS A 213 -12.06 -9.97 -11.99
CA LYS A 213 -12.07 -10.27 -13.42
C LYS A 213 -10.80 -10.94 -13.94
N TYR A 214 -9.81 -11.20 -13.08
CA TYR A 214 -8.61 -11.94 -13.47
C TYR A 214 -8.92 -13.40 -13.86
N PRO A 215 -8.09 -14.03 -14.71
CA PRO A 215 -8.16 -15.46 -14.97
C PRO A 215 -8.09 -16.28 -13.67
N ARG A 216 -8.69 -17.48 -13.66
CA ARG A 216 -8.61 -18.40 -12.52
C ARG A 216 -7.15 -18.68 -12.15
N GLN A 217 -6.89 -18.81 -10.85
CA GLN A 217 -5.58 -19.08 -10.27
C GLN A 217 -4.50 -18.06 -10.64
N LYS A 218 -4.86 -16.89 -11.18
CA LYS A 218 -3.90 -15.82 -11.46
C LYS A 218 -3.17 -15.47 -10.16
N LEU A 219 -1.85 -15.61 -10.19
CA LEU A 219 -0.99 -15.18 -9.10
C LEU A 219 -0.96 -13.66 -9.07
N VAL A 220 -1.36 -13.12 -7.94
CA VAL A 220 -1.33 -11.71 -7.60
C VAL A 220 -0.19 -11.52 -6.61
N MET A 221 0.78 -10.69 -6.99
CA MET A 221 1.86 -10.31 -6.10
C MET A 221 1.35 -9.21 -5.17
N THR A 222 1.39 -9.45 -3.86
CA THR A 222 1.02 -8.45 -2.85
C THR A 222 2.26 -8.11 -2.04
N SER A 223 2.63 -6.83 -1.96
CA SER A 223 3.53 -6.41 -0.89
C SER A 223 2.75 -6.37 0.43
N PRO A 224 3.42 -6.53 1.59
CA PRO A 224 2.74 -6.36 2.86
C PRO A 224 1.99 -5.03 2.91
N VAL A 225 0.71 -5.09 3.22
CA VAL A 225 -0.19 -3.93 3.23
C VAL A 225 -1.00 -3.93 4.52
N GLU A 226 -1.25 -2.75 5.05
CA GLU A 226 -2.13 -2.58 6.20
C GLU A 226 -3.56 -2.43 5.70
N PHE A 227 -4.40 -3.39 6.05
CA PHE A 227 -5.79 -3.42 5.62
C PHE A 227 -6.67 -2.88 6.76
N PRO A 228 -7.51 -1.86 6.53
CA PRO A 228 -8.39 -1.33 7.57
C PRO A 228 -9.27 -2.44 8.16
N MET A 229 -9.49 -2.41 9.48
CA MET A 229 -10.25 -3.42 10.23
C MET A 229 -9.67 -4.85 10.25
N TYR A 230 -8.46 -5.08 9.71
CA TYR A 230 -7.79 -6.40 9.75
C TYR A 230 -6.32 -6.33 10.19
N GLY A 231 -5.63 -5.21 9.94
CA GLY A 231 -4.21 -5.06 10.25
C GLY A 231 -3.29 -5.51 9.10
N LYS A 232 -2.05 -5.91 9.43
CA LYS A 232 -1.00 -6.15 8.42
C LYS A 232 -1.19 -7.48 7.68
N PHE A 233 -1.56 -7.40 6.40
CA PHE A 233 -1.59 -8.53 5.48
C PHE A 233 -0.17 -8.81 4.96
N LYS A 234 0.46 -9.92 5.36
CA LYS A 234 1.89 -10.20 5.14
C LYS A 234 2.21 -11.14 3.96
N LYS A 235 1.19 -11.64 3.24
CA LYS A 235 1.44 -12.59 2.13
C LYS A 235 2.09 -11.86 0.96
N THR A 236 3.13 -12.46 0.38
CA THR A 236 3.89 -11.90 -0.75
C THR A 236 3.33 -12.33 -2.11
N GLU A 237 2.73 -13.52 -2.15
CA GLU A 237 2.07 -14.07 -3.33
C GLU A 237 0.75 -14.72 -2.92
N LEU A 238 -0.29 -14.51 -3.73
CA LEU A 238 -1.60 -15.07 -3.50
C LEU A 238 -2.32 -15.36 -4.81
N SER A 239 -3.12 -16.41 -4.89
CA SER A 239 -4.05 -16.54 -6.00
C SER A 239 -5.18 -15.52 -5.89
N LYS A 240 -5.75 -15.15 -7.03
CA LYS A 240 -6.99 -14.36 -7.13
C LYS A 240 -8.06 -14.84 -6.14
N GLU A 241 -8.37 -16.14 -6.13
CA GLU A 241 -9.46 -16.72 -5.34
C GLU A 241 -9.21 -16.56 -3.85
N ASN A 242 -7.97 -16.77 -3.42
CA ASN A 242 -7.57 -16.56 -2.03
C ASN A 242 -7.65 -15.07 -1.64
N LEU A 243 -7.41 -14.14 -2.57
CA LEU A 243 -7.55 -12.70 -2.31
C LEU A 243 -9.01 -12.32 -2.13
N LEU A 244 -9.88 -12.82 -3.01
CA LEU A 244 -11.31 -12.58 -2.94
C LEU A 244 -11.90 -13.21 -1.68
N ALA A 245 -11.53 -14.44 -1.33
CA ALA A 245 -11.96 -15.09 -0.09
C ALA A 245 -11.47 -14.35 1.17
N PHE A 246 -10.29 -13.74 1.10
CA PHE A 246 -9.80 -12.87 2.18
C PHE A 246 -10.65 -11.61 2.30
N TRP A 247 -10.91 -10.89 1.21
CA TRP A 247 -11.78 -9.72 1.24
C TRP A 247 -13.17 -10.07 1.73
N ASP A 248 -13.76 -11.14 1.22
CA ASP A 248 -15.09 -11.61 1.62
C ASP A 248 -15.20 -11.78 3.15
N LYS A 249 -14.20 -12.41 3.78
CA LYS A 249 -14.14 -12.55 5.24
C LYS A 249 -14.08 -11.22 5.98
N VAL A 250 -13.28 -10.27 5.49
CA VAL A 250 -13.15 -8.95 6.11
C VAL A 250 -14.44 -8.14 5.94
N LEU A 251 -15.02 -8.15 4.74
CA LEU A 251 -16.23 -7.41 4.42
C LEU A 251 -17.44 -7.91 5.21
N HIS A 252 -17.60 -9.22 5.37
CA HIS A 252 -18.66 -9.80 6.20
C HIS A 252 -18.53 -9.41 7.68
N ARG A 253 -17.31 -9.39 8.23
CA ARG A 253 -17.08 -8.99 9.63
C ARG A 253 -17.34 -7.51 9.88
N ALA A 254 -17.15 -6.67 8.86
CA ALA A 254 -17.23 -5.22 8.99
C ALA A 254 -18.62 -4.64 8.65
N ASP A 255 -19.64 -5.48 8.41
CA ASP A 255 -20.97 -5.06 7.93
C ASP A 255 -20.87 -4.13 6.70
N PHE A 256 -20.09 -4.55 5.70
CA PHE A 256 -19.78 -3.73 4.54
C PHE A 256 -21.02 -3.41 3.70
N LYS A 257 -21.40 -2.13 3.68
CA LYS A 257 -22.55 -1.61 2.93
C LYS A 257 -22.21 -1.33 1.47
N VAL A 258 -22.70 -2.17 0.57
CA VAL A 258 -22.54 -2.04 -0.88
C VAL A 258 -23.83 -2.33 -1.63
N ARG A 259 -24.03 -1.63 -2.75
CA ARG A 259 -25.04 -1.99 -3.76
C ARG A 259 -24.35 -2.33 -5.07
N THR A 260 -24.40 -3.60 -5.45
CA THR A 260 -23.92 -4.11 -6.74
C THR A 260 -24.97 -3.89 -7.83
N GLY A 261 -24.58 -4.02 -9.11
CA GLY A 261 -25.48 -3.71 -10.24
C GLY A 261 -25.86 -2.23 -10.35
N GLN A 262 -25.18 -1.33 -9.62
CA GLN A 262 -25.48 0.10 -9.58
C GLN A 262 -24.43 0.88 -10.37
N LYS A 263 -24.65 1.03 -11.68
CA LYS A 263 -23.83 1.90 -12.51
C LYS A 263 -24.20 3.35 -12.24
N VAL A 264 -23.22 4.15 -11.80
CA VAL A 264 -23.39 5.61 -11.68
C VAL A 264 -23.32 6.26 -13.07
N GLU A 265 -24.28 7.13 -13.36
CA GLU A 265 -24.45 7.78 -14.66
C GLU A 265 -24.19 9.29 -14.62
N ASP A 266 -24.42 9.93 -13.47
CA ASP A 266 -24.25 11.37 -13.31
C ASP A 266 -23.92 11.75 -11.85
N ILE A 267 -23.15 12.83 -11.69
CA ILE A 267 -22.82 13.41 -10.39
C ILE A 267 -22.91 14.93 -10.54
N LYS A 268 -23.77 15.55 -9.73
CA LYS A 268 -23.97 17.00 -9.73
C LYS A 268 -23.82 17.55 -8.33
N ARG A 269 -23.05 18.63 -8.19
CA ARG A 269 -22.92 19.37 -6.94
C ARG A 269 -24.01 20.44 -6.89
N GLY A 270 -24.87 20.38 -5.87
CA GLY A 270 -25.89 21.39 -5.62
C GLY A 270 -25.31 22.68 -5.05
N GLU A 271 -26.12 23.74 -5.04
CA GLU A 271 -25.78 25.04 -4.43
C GLU A 271 -25.55 24.91 -2.91
N ASP A 272 -26.22 23.93 -2.29
CA ASP A 272 -26.06 23.52 -0.90
C ASP A 272 -24.72 22.82 -0.59
N SER A 273 -23.84 22.71 -1.59
CA SER A 273 -22.55 22.00 -1.49
C SER A 273 -22.67 20.50 -1.23
N ILE A 274 -23.82 19.89 -1.52
CA ILE A 274 -24.07 18.45 -1.42
C ILE A 274 -24.13 17.87 -2.84
N PHE A 275 -23.57 16.69 -3.03
CA PHE A 275 -23.65 15.96 -4.28
C PHE A 275 -24.97 15.23 -4.40
N THR A 276 -25.56 15.25 -5.59
CA THR A 276 -26.58 14.31 -6.04
C THR A 276 -25.93 13.35 -7.03
N VAL A 277 -25.89 12.06 -6.66
CA VAL A 277 -25.32 10.98 -7.47
C VAL A 277 -26.47 10.15 -8.02
N THR A 278 -26.55 10.07 -9.34
CA THR A 278 -27.59 9.32 -10.05
C THR A 278 -27.02 8.00 -10.54
N SER A 279 -27.62 6.89 -10.13
CA SER A 279 -27.44 5.57 -10.73
C SER A 279 -28.65 5.21 -11.61
N GLN A 280 -28.56 4.08 -12.31
CA GLN A 280 -29.60 3.59 -13.22
C GLN A 280 -31.03 3.65 -12.63
N ASP A 281 -31.19 3.27 -11.35
CA ASP A 281 -32.51 3.13 -10.71
C ASP A 281 -32.65 3.95 -9.42
N SER A 282 -31.69 4.81 -9.06
CA SER A 282 -31.68 5.49 -7.75
C SER A 282 -30.91 6.80 -7.76
N GLN A 283 -31.22 7.66 -6.78
CA GLN A 283 -30.44 8.87 -6.49
C GLN A 283 -29.98 8.86 -5.05
N TYR A 284 -28.76 9.34 -4.82
CA TYR A 284 -28.12 9.38 -3.51
C TYR A 284 -27.58 10.79 -3.26
N ARG A 285 -27.59 11.24 -2.01
CA ARG A 285 -27.02 12.52 -1.61
C ARG A 285 -25.81 12.35 -0.70
N ALA A 286 -24.73 13.09 -0.92
CA ALA A 286 -23.52 12.97 -0.11
C ALA A 286 -22.71 14.26 0.03
N HIS A 287 -22.03 14.45 1.16
CA HIS A 287 -21.12 15.58 1.38
C HIS A 287 -19.79 15.46 0.62
N ALA A 288 -19.27 14.24 0.50
CA ALA A 288 -18.11 13.90 -0.31
C ALA A 288 -18.41 12.71 -1.22
N VAL A 289 -17.74 12.68 -2.39
CA VAL A 289 -17.82 11.55 -3.32
C VAL A 289 -16.41 11.09 -3.66
N ILE A 290 -16.17 9.79 -3.56
CA ILE A 290 -14.88 9.16 -3.88
C ILE A 290 -15.05 8.26 -5.10
N LEU A 291 -14.31 8.53 -6.17
CA LEU A 291 -14.28 7.76 -7.40
C LEU A 291 -13.15 6.73 -7.36
N ALA A 292 -13.50 5.46 -7.19
CA ALA A 292 -12.60 4.31 -7.15
C ALA A 292 -12.81 3.38 -8.37
N LEU A 293 -13.00 3.96 -9.55
CA LEU A 293 -13.50 3.27 -10.76
C LEU A 293 -12.46 2.39 -11.48
N GLY A 294 -11.16 2.59 -11.19
CA GLY A 294 -10.05 1.96 -11.93
C GLY A 294 -9.91 2.46 -13.38
N ARG A 295 -8.88 2.00 -14.12
CA ARG A 295 -8.68 2.35 -15.55
C ARG A 295 -9.11 1.25 -16.52
N THR A 296 -9.32 0.04 -16.01
CA THR A 296 -9.71 -1.10 -16.85
C THR A 296 -11.04 -0.85 -17.58
N GLY A 297 -11.88 0.04 -17.04
CA GLY A 297 -12.97 0.71 -17.78
C GLY A 297 -13.79 -0.22 -18.67
N THR A 298 -14.04 0.26 -19.89
CA THR A 298 -14.61 -0.54 -20.99
C THR A 298 -13.44 -1.07 -21.84
N PRO A 299 -13.39 -2.37 -22.20
CA PRO A 299 -12.38 -2.90 -23.10
C PRO A 299 -12.33 -2.09 -24.39
N ARG A 300 -11.11 -1.81 -24.87
CA ARG A 300 -10.92 -1.09 -26.13
C ARG A 300 -11.38 -1.98 -27.29
N LYS A 301 -12.42 -1.53 -27.98
CA LYS A 301 -12.89 -2.10 -29.25
C LYS A 301 -11.87 -1.81 -30.36
N LEU A 302 -11.74 -2.73 -31.31
CA LEU A 302 -10.88 -2.61 -32.49
C LEU A 302 -11.57 -1.86 -33.63
N GLY A 303 -12.91 -1.85 -33.66
CA GLY A 303 -13.72 -1.22 -34.71
C GLY A 303 -13.75 -1.99 -36.02
N VAL A 304 -13.45 -3.30 -35.99
CA VAL A 304 -13.42 -4.15 -37.19
C VAL A 304 -14.76 -4.85 -37.42
N PRO A 305 -15.16 -5.12 -38.67
CA PRO A 305 -16.37 -5.90 -38.95
C PRO A 305 -16.35 -7.27 -38.25
N GLY A 306 -17.49 -7.67 -37.71
CA GLY A 306 -17.67 -8.94 -36.99
C GLY A 306 -17.16 -8.96 -35.55
N GLU A 307 -16.72 -7.82 -35.00
CA GLU A 307 -16.28 -7.72 -33.60
C GLU A 307 -17.36 -8.03 -32.56
N ASP A 308 -18.64 -7.97 -32.93
CA ASP A 308 -19.77 -8.29 -32.04
C ASP A 308 -20.20 -9.76 -32.12
N LEU A 309 -19.50 -10.60 -32.90
CA LEU A 309 -19.77 -12.04 -32.95
C LEU A 309 -19.54 -12.71 -31.58
N PRO A 310 -20.34 -13.72 -31.18
CA PRO A 310 -20.22 -14.38 -29.88
C PRO A 310 -18.85 -15.01 -29.59
N LYS A 311 -18.08 -15.35 -30.65
CA LYS A 311 -16.72 -15.90 -30.56
C LYS A 311 -15.66 -14.87 -30.15
N VAL A 312 -15.98 -13.58 -30.19
CA VAL A 312 -15.06 -12.48 -29.89
C VAL A 312 -15.25 -12.04 -28.44
N MET A 313 -14.19 -12.21 -27.65
CA MET A 313 -14.20 -11.99 -26.21
C MET A 313 -13.10 -11.02 -25.80
N TYR A 314 -13.34 -10.26 -24.72
CA TYR A 314 -12.37 -9.30 -24.16
C TYR A 314 -11.78 -9.77 -22.83
N ARG A 315 -12.19 -10.95 -22.37
CA ARG A 315 -11.84 -11.51 -21.07
C ARG A 315 -11.68 -13.01 -21.19
N LEU A 316 -10.58 -13.52 -20.65
CA LEU A 316 -10.34 -14.96 -20.51
C LEU A 316 -10.44 -15.29 -19.02
N ILE A 317 -11.46 -16.07 -18.64
CA ILE A 317 -11.66 -16.51 -17.26
C ILE A 317 -11.00 -17.87 -17.04
N GLU A 318 -11.27 -18.82 -17.95
CA GLU A 318 -10.92 -20.24 -17.79
C GLU A 318 -10.36 -20.76 -19.12
N ALA A 319 -9.05 -20.99 -19.19
CA ALA A 319 -8.41 -21.46 -20.43
C ALA A 319 -8.72 -22.94 -20.71
N ASP A 320 -8.85 -23.74 -19.66
CA ASP A 320 -9.07 -25.19 -19.65
C ASP A 320 -10.37 -25.66 -20.33
N HIS A 321 -11.36 -24.78 -20.46
CA HIS A 321 -12.57 -25.06 -21.25
C HIS A 321 -12.34 -25.10 -22.76
N TYR A 322 -11.23 -24.55 -23.24
CA TYR A 322 -10.92 -24.48 -24.65
C TYR A 322 -9.91 -25.57 -25.00
N ILE A 323 -10.38 -26.65 -25.60
CA ILE A 323 -9.56 -27.77 -26.09
C ILE A 323 -9.84 -28.02 -27.58
N ASN A 324 -8.81 -28.43 -28.31
CA ASN A 324 -8.88 -28.68 -29.76
C ASN A 324 -9.42 -27.48 -30.57
N LYS A 325 -9.10 -26.24 -30.16
CA LYS A 325 -9.57 -25.01 -30.81
C LYS A 325 -8.48 -24.26 -31.55
N LYS A 326 -8.87 -23.55 -32.61
CA LYS A 326 -8.06 -22.55 -33.32
C LYS A 326 -8.38 -21.18 -32.75
N ILE A 327 -7.41 -20.56 -32.08
CA ILE A 327 -7.65 -19.37 -31.27
C ILE A 327 -6.75 -18.22 -31.74
N LEU A 328 -7.34 -17.06 -31.92
CA LEU A 328 -6.63 -15.81 -32.16
C LEU A 328 -6.59 -15.01 -30.85
N VAL A 329 -5.41 -14.55 -30.46
CA VAL A 329 -5.24 -13.59 -29.36
C VAL A 329 -4.69 -12.30 -29.95
N VAL A 330 -5.27 -11.16 -29.59
CA VAL A 330 -4.88 -9.84 -30.10
C VAL A 330 -4.30 -9.01 -28.97
N GLY A 331 -3.04 -8.60 -29.09
CA GLY A 331 -2.39 -7.69 -28.12
C GLY A 331 -0.92 -8.01 -27.87
N GLY A 332 -0.22 -7.08 -27.23
CA GLY A 332 1.22 -7.21 -26.94
C GLY A 332 1.63 -6.86 -25.51
N GLY A 333 0.66 -6.81 -24.59
CA GLY A 333 0.91 -6.65 -23.15
C GLY A 333 0.89 -7.97 -22.39
N ASP A 334 1.23 -7.95 -21.10
CA ASP A 334 1.30 -9.17 -20.28
C ASP A 334 0.00 -9.98 -20.31
N SER A 335 -1.17 -9.33 -20.27
CA SER A 335 -2.47 -10.03 -20.34
C SER A 335 -2.64 -10.85 -21.63
N ALA A 336 -2.19 -10.31 -22.77
CA ALA A 336 -2.28 -11.00 -24.06
C ALA A 336 -1.34 -12.21 -24.10
N VAL A 337 -0.10 -12.02 -23.64
CA VAL A 337 0.93 -13.06 -23.60
C VAL A 337 0.57 -14.17 -22.61
N GLU A 338 0.11 -13.82 -21.41
CA GLU A 338 -0.35 -14.79 -20.40
C GLU A 338 -1.55 -15.59 -20.91
N ALA A 339 -2.53 -14.94 -21.55
CA ALA A 339 -3.69 -15.62 -22.12
C ALA A 339 -3.29 -16.55 -23.26
N ALA A 340 -2.46 -16.10 -24.20
CA ALA A 340 -1.98 -16.91 -25.31
C ALA A 340 -1.24 -18.17 -24.82
N MET A 341 -0.32 -18.00 -23.85
CA MET A 341 0.34 -19.15 -23.23
C MET A 341 -0.63 -20.05 -22.50
N GLY A 342 -1.56 -19.50 -21.69
CA GLY A 342 -2.54 -20.29 -20.94
C GLY A 342 -3.43 -21.15 -21.84
N LEU A 343 -3.88 -20.59 -22.96
CA LEU A 343 -4.67 -21.30 -23.98
C LEU A 343 -3.83 -22.33 -24.76
N ALA A 344 -2.56 -22.02 -25.04
CA ALA A 344 -1.67 -22.93 -25.77
C ALA A 344 -1.21 -24.14 -24.94
N HIS A 345 -1.28 -24.06 -23.61
CA HIS A 345 -1.01 -25.22 -22.74
C HIS A 345 -2.18 -26.22 -22.70
N GLN A 346 -3.35 -25.85 -23.24
CA GLN A 346 -4.49 -26.75 -23.31
C GLN A 346 -4.37 -27.71 -24.49
N ILE A 347 -4.96 -28.88 -24.32
CA ILE A 347 -4.81 -30.00 -25.25
C ILE A 347 -5.37 -29.63 -26.63
N GLY A 348 -4.54 -29.80 -27.66
CA GLY A 348 -4.92 -29.69 -29.06
C GLY A 348 -5.19 -28.27 -29.58
N ASN A 349 -4.97 -27.23 -28.77
CA ASN A 349 -5.17 -25.86 -29.22
C ASN A 349 -4.09 -25.40 -30.20
N LYS A 350 -4.50 -24.62 -31.20
CA LYS A 350 -3.62 -23.86 -32.09
C LYS A 350 -3.83 -22.38 -31.81
N VAL A 351 -2.85 -21.75 -31.16
CA VAL A 351 -2.96 -20.35 -30.72
C VAL A 351 -2.06 -19.47 -31.58
N THR A 352 -2.67 -18.48 -32.24
CA THR A 352 -1.97 -17.41 -32.96
C THR A 352 -2.15 -16.10 -32.19
N LEU A 353 -1.04 -15.51 -31.74
CA LEU A 353 -0.99 -14.21 -31.09
C LEU A 353 -0.58 -13.15 -32.12
N VAL A 354 -1.46 -12.19 -32.40
CA VAL A 354 -1.17 -11.08 -33.31
C VAL A 354 -0.85 -9.81 -32.54
N TYR A 355 0.18 -9.10 -32.98
CA TYR A 355 0.56 -7.82 -32.41
C TYR A 355 0.96 -6.82 -33.49
N ARG A 356 0.41 -5.60 -33.38
CA ARG A 356 0.58 -4.54 -34.37
C ARG A 356 2.01 -4.00 -34.50
N SER A 357 2.86 -4.22 -33.51
CA SER A 357 4.24 -3.70 -33.50
C SER A 357 5.24 -4.81 -33.85
N ALA A 358 6.47 -4.40 -34.20
CA ALA A 358 7.52 -5.32 -34.63
C ALA A 358 8.07 -6.23 -33.53
N GLN A 359 7.91 -5.86 -32.25
CA GLN A 359 8.39 -6.61 -31.11
C GLN A 359 7.60 -6.29 -29.85
N PHE A 360 7.54 -7.23 -28.89
CA PHE A 360 6.98 -6.95 -27.57
C PHE A 360 7.81 -5.88 -26.87
N SER A 361 7.17 -4.77 -26.54
CA SER A 361 7.79 -3.75 -25.71
C SER A 361 7.31 -3.84 -24.27
N ARG A 362 6.05 -4.22 -23.99
CA ARG A 362 5.33 -3.97 -22.71
C ARG A 362 5.36 -5.08 -21.69
N ILE A 363 5.97 -6.22 -22.00
CA ILE A 363 5.85 -7.42 -21.18
C ILE A 363 6.97 -7.53 -20.16
N LYS A 364 6.65 -8.12 -19.01
CA LYS A 364 7.64 -8.43 -17.97
C LYS A 364 8.68 -9.40 -18.50
N GLU A 365 9.89 -9.32 -17.95
CA GLU A 365 11.02 -10.18 -18.32
C GLU A 365 10.66 -11.67 -18.28
N ARG A 366 9.99 -12.09 -17.19
CA ARG A 366 9.50 -13.46 -17.04
C ARG A 366 8.57 -13.88 -18.18
N ASN A 367 7.66 -13.00 -18.60
CA ASN A 367 6.72 -13.29 -19.68
C ASN A 367 7.42 -13.28 -21.05
N SER A 368 8.41 -12.40 -21.24
CA SER A 368 9.28 -12.37 -22.43
C SER A 368 10.03 -13.69 -22.64
N GLN A 369 10.64 -14.23 -21.58
CA GLN A 369 11.36 -15.51 -21.64
C GLN A 369 10.41 -16.67 -21.96
N ARG A 370 9.27 -16.74 -21.24
CA ARG A 370 8.29 -17.83 -21.41
C ARG A 370 7.62 -17.81 -22.79
N ILE A 371 7.30 -16.64 -23.34
CA ILE A 371 6.70 -16.57 -24.68
C ILE A 371 7.72 -16.95 -25.75
N ALA A 372 8.99 -16.58 -25.60
CA ALA A 372 10.05 -16.98 -26.53
C ALA A 372 10.24 -18.52 -26.56
N GLU A 373 10.15 -19.18 -25.40
CA GLU A 373 10.15 -20.65 -25.32
C GLU A 373 8.92 -21.27 -25.99
N CYS A 374 7.73 -20.68 -25.80
CA CYS A 374 6.49 -21.13 -26.45
C CYS A 374 6.54 -20.96 -27.97
N MET A 375 7.17 -19.89 -28.46
CA MET A 375 7.42 -19.67 -29.89
C MET A 375 8.39 -20.73 -30.44
N LYS A 376 9.52 -20.95 -29.75
CA LYS A 376 10.53 -21.92 -30.17
C LYS A 376 10.01 -23.36 -30.22
N SER A 377 9.13 -23.72 -29.27
CA SER A 377 8.48 -25.03 -29.22
C SER A 377 7.28 -25.18 -30.17
N GLY A 378 6.88 -24.10 -30.87
CA GLY A 378 5.73 -24.11 -31.77
C GLY A 378 4.37 -24.17 -31.07
N LYS A 379 4.31 -23.99 -29.74
CA LYS A 379 3.06 -23.97 -28.97
C LYS A 379 2.21 -22.72 -29.25
N VAL A 380 2.88 -21.58 -29.47
CA VAL A 380 2.24 -20.31 -29.81
C VAL A 380 2.89 -19.77 -31.07
N GLU A 381 2.08 -19.50 -32.10
CA GLU A 381 2.50 -18.73 -33.27
C GLU A 381 2.34 -17.24 -32.95
N VAL A 382 3.40 -16.45 -33.09
CA VAL A 382 3.34 -15.00 -32.88
C VAL A 382 3.56 -14.27 -34.19
N LEU A 383 2.61 -13.43 -34.59
CA LEU A 383 2.69 -12.61 -35.78
C LEU A 383 2.82 -11.14 -35.40
N PHE A 384 4.00 -10.57 -35.65
CA PHE A 384 4.28 -9.14 -35.46
C PHE A 384 3.84 -8.33 -36.68
N ASN A 385 3.75 -7.01 -36.52
CA ASN A 385 3.27 -6.08 -37.55
C ASN A 385 1.94 -6.56 -38.17
N THR A 386 1.06 -7.10 -37.31
CA THR A 386 -0.18 -7.75 -37.73
C THR A 386 -1.38 -7.13 -37.05
N ASN A 387 -2.43 -6.82 -37.83
CA ASN A 387 -3.69 -6.28 -37.33
C ASN A 387 -4.87 -7.14 -37.82
N PRO A 388 -5.88 -7.40 -36.98
CA PRO A 388 -7.17 -7.90 -37.47
C PRO A 388 -7.83 -6.90 -38.41
N VAL A 389 -8.45 -7.41 -39.47
CA VAL A 389 -9.21 -6.62 -40.47
C VAL A 389 -10.70 -6.92 -40.37
N GLU A 390 -11.07 -8.20 -40.21
CA GLU A 390 -12.46 -8.65 -40.11
C GLU A 390 -12.51 -9.98 -39.34
N PHE A 391 -13.57 -10.16 -38.55
CA PHE A 391 -13.90 -11.44 -37.93
C PHE A 391 -15.13 -12.05 -38.60
N LYS A 392 -15.01 -13.32 -39.01
CA LYS A 392 -16.10 -14.10 -39.60
C LYS A 392 -16.48 -15.24 -38.65
N GLU A 393 -17.61 -15.89 -38.91
CA GLU A 393 -18.13 -16.98 -38.07
C GLU A 393 -17.10 -18.10 -37.85
N GLN A 394 -16.39 -18.52 -38.89
CA GLN A 394 -15.46 -19.66 -38.85
C GLN A 394 -14.00 -19.30 -39.20
N SER A 395 -13.73 -18.02 -39.41
CA SER A 395 -12.41 -17.53 -39.81
C SER A 395 -12.16 -16.10 -39.34
N VAL A 396 -10.92 -15.66 -39.46
CA VAL A 396 -10.49 -14.29 -39.19
C VAL A 396 -9.61 -13.81 -40.34
N VAL A 397 -9.80 -12.57 -40.73
CA VAL A 397 -8.99 -11.90 -41.74
C VAL A 397 -8.00 -11.00 -41.01
N ILE A 398 -6.71 -11.22 -41.25
CA ILE A 398 -5.62 -10.45 -40.66
C ILE A 398 -4.79 -9.79 -41.78
N ASP A 399 -4.30 -8.60 -41.52
CA ASP A 399 -3.29 -7.93 -42.32
C ASP A 399 -1.92 -8.17 -41.67
N VAL A 400 -1.03 -8.85 -42.39
CA VAL A 400 0.37 -9.06 -42.04
C VAL A 400 1.22 -8.20 -42.97
N GLN A 401 1.73 -7.07 -42.48
CA GLN A 401 2.63 -6.19 -43.24
C GLN A 401 2.08 -5.71 -44.60
N GLY A 402 0.79 -5.42 -44.68
CA GLY A 402 0.08 -4.98 -45.89
C GLY A 402 -0.49 -6.13 -46.72
N GLN A 403 -0.25 -7.39 -46.35
CA GLN A 403 -0.81 -8.56 -47.01
C GLN A 403 -1.93 -9.18 -46.18
N THR A 404 -3.13 -9.21 -46.76
CA THR A 404 -4.29 -9.82 -46.11
C THR A 404 -4.25 -11.34 -46.23
N ARG A 405 -4.49 -12.03 -45.11
CA ARG A 405 -4.58 -13.48 -45.01
C ARG A 405 -5.81 -13.87 -44.20
N GLU A 406 -6.52 -14.89 -44.65
CA GLU A 406 -7.62 -15.50 -43.90
C GLU A 406 -7.15 -16.76 -43.17
N LEU A 407 -7.51 -16.89 -41.90
CA LEU A 407 -7.17 -18.01 -41.03
C LEU A 407 -8.44 -18.66 -40.47
N PRO A 408 -8.59 -19.99 -40.51
CA PRO A 408 -9.66 -20.67 -39.80
C PRO A 408 -9.56 -20.42 -38.30
N ASN A 409 -10.67 -20.08 -37.65
CA ASN A 409 -10.66 -19.61 -36.27
C ASN A 409 -11.99 -19.95 -35.57
N ASP A 410 -11.89 -20.46 -34.35
CA ASP A 410 -13.04 -20.76 -33.50
C ASP A 410 -13.33 -19.64 -32.49
N TYR A 411 -12.28 -19.01 -31.93
CA TYR A 411 -12.41 -17.98 -30.90
C TYR A 411 -11.38 -16.86 -31.04
N VAL A 412 -11.76 -15.65 -30.65
CA VAL A 412 -10.89 -14.47 -30.61
C VAL A 412 -10.89 -13.86 -29.22
N TRP A 413 -9.70 -13.63 -28.66
CA TRP A 413 -9.53 -12.80 -27.46
C TRP A 413 -8.82 -11.48 -27.76
N ILE A 414 -9.45 -10.38 -27.39
CA ILE A 414 -8.91 -9.03 -27.60
C ILE A 414 -8.40 -8.46 -26.28
N PHE A 415 -7.09 -8.24 -26.20
CA PHE A 415 -6.39 -7.61 -25.09
C PHE A 415 -5.70 -6.32 -25.55
N ALA A 416 -6.50 -5.39 -26.09
CA ALA A 416 -6.05 -4.09 -26.62
C ALA A 416 -5.96 -2.96 -25.56
N GLY A 417 -6.19 -3.29 -24.28
CA GLY A 417 -6.30 -2.34 -23.17
C GLY A 417 -7.74 -1.89 -22.91
N GLY A 418 -7.92 -0.97 -21.95
CA GLY A 418 -9.20 -0.36 -21.63
C GLY A 418 -9.24 1.13 -22.00
N THR A 419 -10.44 1.65 -22.19
CA THR A 419 -10.67 3.10 -22.32
C THR A 419 -10.97 3.66 -20.93
N PRO A 420 -10.18 4.62 -20.42
CA PRO A 420 -10.47 5.31 -19.17
C PRO A 420 -11.83 6.02 -19.23
N PRO A 421 -12.52 6.23 -18.10
CA PRO A 421 -13.84 6.88 -18.04
C PRO A 421 -13.74 8.41 -18.20
N ASN A 422 -12.92 8.91 -19.14
CA ASN A 422 -12.62 10.32 -19.30
C ASN A 422 -13.87 11.14 -19.65
N ASP A 423 -14.74 10.62 -20.51
CA ASP A 423 -15.98 11.31 -20.90
C ASP A 423 -16.92 11.49 -19.70
N PHE A 424 -17.00 10.47 -18.83
CA PHE A 424 -17.75 10.56 -17.59
C PHE A 424 -17.15 11.59 -16.63
N LEU A 425 -15.82 11.57 -16.44
CA LEU A 425 -15.13 12.53 -15.57
C LEU A 425 -15.29 13.98 -16.07
N LYS A 426 -15.16 14.22 -17.38
CA LYS A 426 -15.39 15.53 -18.01
C LYS A 426 -16.83 15.99 -17.82
N LYS A 427 -17.81 15.09 -18.01
CA LYS A 427 -19.24 15.36 -17.82
C LYS A 427 -19.55 15.89 -16.41
N ILE A 428 -18.91 15.33 -15.37
CA ILE A 428 -19.12 15.75 -13.98
C ILE A 428 -18.23 16.93 -13.56
N GLY A 429 -17.55 17.59 -14.50
CA GLY A 429 -16.78 18.82 -14.27
C GLY A 429 -15.34 18.63 -13.81
N VAL A 430 -14.80 17.40 -13.86
CA VAL A 430 -13.39 17.16 -13.52
C VAL A 430 -12.51 17.74 -14.62
N GLY A 431 -11.58 18.61 -14.21
CA GLY A 431 -10.56 19.21 -15.06
C GLY A 431 -9.46 18.21 -15.40
N PHE A 432 -8.92 18.38 -16.60
CA PHE A 432 -7.87 17.55 -17.17
C PHE A 432 -6.67 18.42 -17.50
N GLY A 433 -5.47 17.86 -17.35
CA GLY A 433 -4.25 18.57 -17.72
C GLY A 433 -3.03 18.12 -16.93
N ALA A 434 -1.87 18.37 -17.52
CA ALA A 434 -0.57 18.13 -16.89
C ALA A 434 -0.35 19.14 -15.76
N ARG A 435 -0.53 18.72 -14.51
CA ARG A 435 0.17 19.37 -13.39
C ARG A 435 1.52 18.69 -13.22
N ASP A 436 2.56 19.51 -13.17
CA ASP A 436 3.88 19.06 -12.77
C ASP A 436 3.87 18.74 -11.26
N MET A 437 3.47 17.51 -10.94
CA MET A 437 3.49 16.99 -9.57
C MET A 437 4.91 16.99 -8.98
N THR A 438 5.98 17.14 -9.79
CA THR A 438 7.35 17.19 -9.28
C THR A 438 7.61 18.43 -8.44
N LYS A 439 7.01 19.59 -8.74
CA LYS A 439 7.17 20.79 -7.91
C LYS A 439 6.44 20.69 -6.59
N HIS A 440 5.17 20.28 -6.60
CA HIS A 440 4.39 20.16 -5.36
C HIS A 440 4.86 19.00 -4.48
N ALA A 441 5.16 17.82 -5.02
CA ALA A 441 5.72 16.72 -4.22
C ALA A 441 7.14 17.02 -3.72
N SER A 442 7.95 17.76 -4.50
CA SER A 442 9.25 18.25 -4.03
C SER A 442 9.07 19.30 -2.94
N GLU A 443 8.13 20.24 -3.07
CA GLU A 443 7.82 21.24 -2.05
C GLU A 443 7.20 20.60 -0.81
N GLU A 444 6.33 19.62 -0.91
CA GLU A 444 5.73 18.87 0.20
C GLU A 444 6.76 17.97 0.89
N ALA A 445 7.62 17.25 0.14
CA ALA A 445 8.71 16.46 0.70
C ALA A 445 9.78 17.36 1.34
N LYS A 446 10.08 18.52 0.74
CA LYS A 446 10.93 19.56 1.32
C LYS A 446 10.29 20.20 2.52
N THR A 447 8.98 20.42 2.53
CA THR A 447 8.26 20.98 3.69
C THR A 447 8.20 19.93 4.79
N ALA A 448 8.00 18.65 4.49
CA ALA A 448 8.05 17.57 5.47
C ALA A 448 9.47 17.34 6.02
N ALA A 449 10.50 17.47 5.19
CA ALA A 449 11.91 17.40 5.60
C ALA A 449 12.35 18.66 6.38
N ALA A 450 11.97 19.85 5.93
CA ALA A 450 12.21 21.12 6.62
C ALA A 450 11.37 21.24 7.89
N THR A 451 10.19 20.63 7.97
CA THR A 451 9.41 20.50 9.20
C THR A 451 10.09 19.50 10.13
N LYS A 452 10.67 18.40 9.64
CA LYS A 452 11.52 17.50 10.44
C LYS A 452 12.80 18.20 10.94
N GLU A 453 13.44 19.03 10.13
CA GLU A 453 14.63 19.80 10.52
C GLU A 453 14.29 20.99 11.44
N ALA A 454 13.18 21.69 11.22
CA ALA A 454 12.71 22.80 12.07
C ALA A 454 12.15 22.30 13.40
N MET A 455 11.50 21.12 13.43
CA MET A 455 11.13 20.43 14.67
C MET A 455 12.36 19.96 15.45
N ALA A 456 13.47 19.66 14.77
CA ALA A 456 14.75 19.33 15.41
C ALA A 456 15.54 20.55 15.92
N GLN A 457 15.14 21.78 15.56
CA GLN A 457 15.91 23.01 15.83
C GLN A 457 15.19 24.11 16.63
N LYS A 458 13.90 23.95 17.03
CA LYS A 458 13.21 24.96 17.85
C LYS A 458 13.51 24.82 19.36
N PRO A 459 13.67 25.94 20.10
CA PRO A 459 13.80 25.90 21.56
C PRO A 459 12.47 25.56 22.24
N LYS A 460 12.56 24.88 23.40
CA LYS A 460 11.43 24.48 24.25
C LYS A 460 10.49 25.64 24.58
N THR A 461 9.19 25.50 24.23
CA THR A 461 7.94 26.08 24.82
C THR A 461 6.84 26.00 23.74
N GLN A 462 5.56 25.64 23.93
CA GLN A 462 4.62 25.39 25.03
C GLN A 462 3.63 24.27 24.55
N PRO A 463 2.77 23.68 25.40
CA PRO A 463 2.21 22.34 25.20
C PRO A 463 1.21 22.24 24.03
N VAL A 464 1.36 21.19 23.23
CA VAL A 464 0.35 20.72 22.29
C VAL A 464 -0.74 20.03 23.09
N VAL A 465 -1.97 20.56 23.05
CA VAL A 465 -3.16 19.88 23.57
C VAL A 465 -3.41 18.65 22.71
N VAL A 466 -3.12 17.47 23.24
CA VAL A 466 -3.52 16.19 22.66
C VAL A 466 -4.96 15.93 23.09
N GLN A 467 -5.91 16.03 22.15
CA GLN A 467 -7.27 15.56 22.39
C GLN A 467 -7.26 14.04 22.58
N ALA A 468 -7.88 13.59 23.66
CA ALA A 468 -8.07 12.19 23.99
C ALA A 468 -8.71 11.40 22.83
N ALA A 469 -8.15 10.24 22.55
CA ALA A 469 -8.68 9.29 21.58
C ALA A 469 -10.03 8.73 22.04
N ALA A 470 -10.89 8.35 21.08
CA ALA A 470 -12.18 7.71 21.34
C ALA A 470 -12.03 6.41 22.17
N PRO A 471 -13.03 6.03 23.00
CA PRO A 471 -12.93 4.89 23.89
C PRO A 471 -12.84 3.57 23.09
N ALA A 472 -11.86 2.75 23.44
CA ALA A 472 -11.63 1.42 22.90
C ALA A 472 -12.54 0.38 23.58
N GLU A 473 -12.70 -0.75 22.91
CA GLU A 473 -13.55 -1.90 23.24
C GLU A 473 -13.22 -2.54 24.60
N ASP A 474 -14.21 -3.17 25.22
CA ASP A 474 -14.12 -3.88 26.52
C ASP A 474 -12.99 -4.93 26.55
N LEU A 475 -11.88 -4.60 27.20
CA LEU A 475 -10.68 -5.43 27.38
C LEU A 475 -10.80 -6.36 28.61
N SER A 476 -11.92 -7.08 28.73
CA SER A 476 -12.18 -7.97 29.87
C SER A 476 -11.21 -9.17 30.01
N GLY A 477 -10.21 -9.30 29.13
CA GLY A 477 -9.21 -10.39 29.08
C GLY A 477 -7.78 -10.02 29.49
N SER A 478 -7.52 -8.81 30.01
CA SER A 478 -6.15 -8.29 30.27
C SER A 478 -5.69 -8.39 31.74
N ARG A 479 -6.30 -9.26 32.57
CA ARG A 479 -5.98 -9.36 34.01
C ARG A 479 -4.74 -10.22 34.27
N LEU A 480 -3.74 -9.67 34.95
CA LEU A 480 -2.49 -10.34 35.30
C LEU A 480 -2.65 -11.48 36.31
N GLY A 481 -3.66 -11.45 37.17
CA GLY A 481 -3.88 -12.42 38.24
C GLY A 481 -2.94 -12.27 39.43
N ILE A 482 -2.44 -11.05 39.69
CA ILE A 482 -1.45 -10.77 40.75
C ILE A 482 -2.10 -10.14 42.01
N PRO A 483 -1.50 -10.30 43.20
CA PRO A 483 -1.99 -9.65 44.41
C PRO A 483 -2.07 -8.12 44.27
N GLY A 484 -3.21 -7.53 44.64
CA GLY A 484 -3.46 -6.09 44.62
C GLY A 484 -3.92 -5.52 43.28
N GLU A 485 -4.17 -6.38 42.29
CA GLU A 485 -4.74 -5.98 41.00
C GLU A 485 -6.19 -5.48 41.11
N GLU A 486 -6.89 -5.85 42.19
CA GLU A 486 -8.24 -5.38 42.52
C GLU A 486 -8.30 -3.94 43.06
N LEU A 487 -7.16 -3.30 43.30
CA LEU A 487 -7.10 -1.94 43.85
C LEU A 487 -7.64 -0.90 42.85
N SER A 488 -8.35 0.11 43.37
CA SER A 488 -9.00 1.16 42.56
C SER A 488 -8.04 2.05 41.76
N LYS A 489 -6.73 1.97 42.03
CA LYS A 489 -5.68 2.67 41.28
C LYS A 489 -5.28 1.97 39.97
N VAL A 490 -5.73 0.72 39.78
CA VAL A 490 -5.42 -0.10 38.60
C VAL A 490 -6.44 0.17 37.50
N CYS A 491 -5.93 0.50 36.31
CA CYS A 491 -6.70 0.85 35.12
C CYS A 491 -6.30 -0.07 33.96
N TYR A 492 -7.26 -0.53 33.15
CA TYR A 492 -6.98 -1.36 31.96
C TYR A 492 -7.11 -0.60 30.64
N GLN A 493 -7.46 0.69 30.73
CA GLN A 493 -7.66 1.55 29.58
C GLN A 493 -7.36 3.00 29.98
N LEU A 494 -6.79 3.76 29.05
CA LEU A 494 -6.62 5.20 29.18
C LEU A 494 -7.65 5.91 28.30
N ASP A 495 -8.76 6.35 28.90
CA ASP A 495 -9.82 7.07 28.18
C ASP A 495 -9.48 8.55 27.98
N ASP A 496 -8.91 9.18 29.00
CA ASP A 496 -8.58 10.60 28.98
C ASP A 496 -7.36 10.86 29.87
N ALA A 497 -6.25 11.27 29.23
CA ALA A 497 -4.99 11.55 29.91
C ALA A 497 -5.12 12.74 30.86
N ALA A 498 -5.97 13.73 30.54
CA ALA A 498 -6.12 14.97 31.32
C ALA A 498 -6.63 14.73 32.75
N LYS A 499 -7.24 13.56 33.03
CA LYS A 499 -7.68 13.17 34.38
C LYS A 499 -6.54 12.83 35.33
N TYR A 500 -5.34 12.61 34.79
CA TYR A 500 -4.18 12.13 35.52
C TYR A 500 -3.08 13.19 35.49
N GLU A 501 -3.34 14.38 36.02
CA GLU A 501 -2.34 15.46 36.07
C GLU A 501 -1.55 15.43 37.38
N ASP A 502 -0.24 15.68 37.29
CA ASP A 502 0.71 15.73 38.42
C ASP A 502 0.75 14.43 39.26
N LYS A 503 0.76 13.28 38.58
CA LYS A 503 0.78 11.92 39.19
C LYS A 503 2.04 11.13 38.88
N ASP A 504 2.39 10.22 39.79
CA ASP A 504 3.36 9.15 39.55
C ASP A 504 2.61 7.95 38.92
N ILE A 505 2.93 7.59 37.67
CA ILE A 505 2.17 6.60 36.92
C ILE A 505 3.08 5.47 36.46
N LEU A 506 2.67 4.23 36.75
CA LEU A 506 3.31 3.03 36.20
C LEU A 506 2.43 2.43 35.10
N ILE A 507 3.04 2.08 33.97
CA ILE A 507 2.37 1.42 32.85
C ILE A 507 3.05 0.08 32.62
N VAL A 508 2.25 -0.99 32.60
CA VAL A 508 2.68 -2.37 32.37
C VAL A 508 2.26 -2.74 30.95
N GLY A 509 3.24 -2.95 30.06
CA GLY A 509 3.01 -3.40 28.70
C GLY A 509 4.03 -2.87 27.69
N GLY A 510 4.26 -3.62 26.62
CA GLY A 510 5.21 -3.27 25.55
C GLY A 510 4.57 -3.05 24.18
N GLY A 511 3.25 -3.08 24.09
CA GLY A 511 2.49 -2.91 22.85
C GLY A 511 2.18 -1.45 22.51
N ASP A 512 1.56 -1.22 21.36
CA ASP A 512 1.23 0.13 20.87
C ASP A 512 0.35 0.92 21.86
N ALA A 513 -0.61 0.27 22.53
CA ALA A 513 -1.47 0.90 23.53
C ALA A 513 -0.67 1.41 24.75
N ALA A 514 0.27 0.60 25.26
CA ALA A 514 1.14 0.99 26.37
C ALA A 514 2.09 2.13 26.00
N ILE A 515 2.63 2.09 24.78
CA ILE A 515 3.50 3.15 24.25
C ILE A 515 2.71 4.46 24.08
N HIS A 516 1.52 4.41 23.51
CA HIS A 516 0.67 5.60 23.33
C HIS A 516 0.24 6.19 24.66
N ALA A 517 -0.18 5.37 25.62
CA ALA A 517 -0.52 5.83 26.96
C ALA A 517 0.67 6.48 27.67
N ALA A 518 1.86 5.87 27.58
CA ALA A 518 3.07 6.41 28.20
C ALA A 518 3.43 7.79 27.67
N VAL A 519 3.37 7.97 26.34
CA VAL A 519 3.65 9.25 25.70
C VAL A 519 2.55 10.26 26.01
N ALA A 520 1.27 9.88 25.97
CA ALA A 520 0.18 10.81 26.27
C ALA A 520 0.24 11.33 27.72
N LEU A 521 0.43 10.41 28.68
CA LEU A 521 0.53 10.75 30.08
C LEU A 521 1.80 11.53 30.40
N SER A 522 2.92 11.31 29.70
CA SER A 522 4.14 12.09 29.92
C SER A 522 4.00 13.55 29.49
N HIS A 523 3.05 13.86 28.62
CA HIS A 523 2.76 15.23 28.18
C HIS A 523 1.64 15.89 28.99
N THR A 524 1.07 15.20 29.98
CA THR A 524 0.02 15.72 30.84
C THR A 524 0.62 16.17 32.17
N GLY A 525 0.49 17.45 32.51
CA GLY A 525 1.03 18.02 33.75
C GLY A 525 2.52 17.74 33.97
N ARG A 526 2.89 17.49 35.23
CA ARG A 526 4.23 17.07 35.67
C ARG A 526 4.29 15.60 36.05
N ASN A 527 3.58 14.76 35.30
CA ASN A 527 3.55 13.32 35.56
C ASN A 527 4.94 12.70 35.53
N ARG A 528 5.19 11.75 36.44
CA ARG A 528 6.35 10.85 36.34
C ARG A 528 5.90 9.51 35.82
N VAL A 529 6.13 9.29 34.53
CA VAL A 529 5.69 8.06 33.86
C VAL A 529 6.81 7.03 33.84
N THR A 530 6.53 5.85 34.38
CA THR A 530 7.38 4.67 34.26
C THR A 530 6.67 3.64 33.38
N LEU A 531 7.34 3.13 32.35
CA LEU A 531 6.85 2.06 31.48
C LEU A 531 7.67 0.79 31.71
N SER A 532 7.04 -0.28 32.16
CA SER A 532 7.67 -1.59 32.35
C SER A 532 7.25 -2.57 31.26
N TYR A 533 8.23 -3.31 30.72
CA TYR A 533 7.96 -4.38 29.76
C TYR A 533 8.99 -5.51 29.82
N ARG A 534 8.59 -6.73 29.43
CA ARG A 534 9.38 -7.96 29.55
C ARG A 534 10.53 -8.10 28.54
N GLY A 535 10.44 -7.47 27.37
CA GLY A 535 11.44 -7.65 26.30
C GLY A 535 12.74 -6.86 26.49
N GLU A 536 13.80 -7.23 25.78
CA GLU A 536 15.01 -6.39 25.66
C GLU A 536 14.80 -5.22 24.69
N ARG A 537 13.91 -5.38 23.72
CA ARG A 537 13.54 -4.37 22.72
C ARG A 537 12.04 -4.42 22.49
N PHE A 538 11.43 -3.31 22.08
CA PHE A 538 10.02 -3.30 21.64
C PHE A 538 9.90 -4.13 20.35
N GLN A 539 9.32 -5.33 20.43
CA GLN A 539 9.29 -6.32 19.34
C GLN A 539 8.06 -6.20 18.42
N ARG A 540 7.04 -5.40 18.76
CA ARG A 540 5.80 -5.20 17.99
C ARG A 540 5.49 -3.71 17.86
N GLY A 541 5.16 -3.25 16.64
CA GLY A 541 4.72 -1.89 16.32
C GLY A 541 5.35 -1.32 15.03
N PRO A 542 4.71 -0.36 14.33
CA PRO A 542 5.34 0.39 13.24
C PRO A 542 6.54 1.20 13.75
N ASP A 543 7.57 1.40 12.91
CA ASP A 543 8.84 2.07 13.29
C ASP A 543 8.63 3.43 14.00
N ARG A 544 7.50 4.10 13.75
CA ARG A 544 7.13 5.38 14.36
C ARG A 544 6.85 5.32 15.87
N ASN A 545 6.12 4.31 16.38
CA ASN A 545 5.78 4.22 17.81
C ASN A 545 7.02 3.89 18.65
N ARG A 546 7.89 3.04 18.10
CA ARG A 546 9.18 2.74 18.68
C ARG A 546 10.08 3.98 18.75
N GLN A 547 10.14 4.77 17.68
CA GLN A 547 10.87 6.04 17.69
C GLN A 547 10.31 7.04 18.69
N LEU A 548 8.98 7.07 18.88
CA LEU A 548 8.32 7.95 19.85
C LEU A 548 8.73 7.60 21.29
N ILE A 549 8.66 6.31 21.67
CA ILE A 549 8.99 5.90 23.04
C ILE A 549 10.50 5.97 23.33
N GLU A 550 11.34 5.62 22.36
CA GLU A 550 12.80 5.77 22.46
C GLU A 550 13.21 7.26 22.56
N THR A 551 12.45 8.16 21.91
CA THR A 551 12.65 9.61 22.05
C THR A 551 12.19 10.11 23.42
N ALA A 552 11.01 9.70 23.90
CA ALA A 552 10.51 10.05 25.22
C ALA A 552 11.44 9.57 26.34
N GLU A 553 12.06 8.40 26.20
CA GLU A 553 13.09 7.90 27.11
C GLU A 553 14.37 8.75 27.07
N ARG A 554 14.88 9.03 25.86
CA ARG A 554 16.07 9.89 25.68
C ARG A 554 15.87 11.28 26.27
N GLU A 555 14.66 11.82 26.18
CA GLU A 555 14.27 13.11 26.73
C GLU A 555 13.91 13.07 28.22
N LYS A 556 13.99 11.89 28.85
CA LYS A 556 13.65 11.63 30.27
C LYS A 556 12.19 11.95 30.62
N MET A 557 11.30 11.94 29.63
CA MET A 557 9.86 12.11 29.79
C MET A 557 9.18 10.81 30.28
N VAL A 558 9.71 9.66 29.86
CA VAL A 558 9.26 8.33 30.30
C VAL A 558 10.47 7.53 30.76
N ARG A 559 10.40 6.96 31.97
CA ARG A 559 11.38 6.00 32.46
C ARG A 559 11.02 4.60 31.98
N ILE A 560 11.87 3.95 31.19
CA ILE A 560 11.59 2.60 30.69
C ILE A 560 12.36 1.56 31.49
N LEU A 561 11.63 0.57 32.03
CA LEU A 561 12.19 -0.59 32.69
C LEU A 561 12.00 -1.82 31.79
N ARG A 562 13.12 -2.38 31.34
CA ARG A 562 13.18 -3.53 30.42
C ARG A 562 13.36 -4.81 31.21
N GLN A 563 12.95 -5.95 30.64
CA GLN A 563 13.11 -7.25 31.28
C GLN A 563 12.48 -7.28 32.68
N CYS A 564 11.27 -6.71 32.77
CA CYS A 564 10.53 -6.60 34.02
C CYS A 564 9.29 -7.49 34.04
N SER A 565 9.00 -8.08 35.19
CA SER A 565 7.72 -8.71 35.52
C SER A 565 7.09 -8.06 36.75
N VAL A 566 5.78 -8.18 36.92
CA VAL A 566 5.07 -7.57 38.05
C VAL A 566 4.79 -8.66 39.09
N ALA A 567 5.24 -8.45 40.33
CA ALA A 567 5.06 -9.41 41.42
C ALA A 567 3.81 -9.10 42.26
N ALA A 568 3.59 -7.85 42.63
CA ALA A 568 2.42 -7.41 43.39
C ALA A 568 2.18 -5.90 43.22
N ILE A 569 0.93 -5.48 43.39
CA ILE A 569 0.52 -4.08 43.44
C ILE A 569 0.12 -3.75 44.89
N THR A 570 0.61 -2.64 45.43
CA THR A 570 0.23 -2.15 46.76
C THR A 570 -0.48 -0.79 46.64
N LEU A 571 -0.99 -0.27 47.75
CA LEU A 571 -1.65 1.04 47.79
C LEU A 571 -0.73 2.16 47.30
N ASP A 572 0.56 2.12 47.68
CA ASP A 572 1.49 3.23 47.44
C ASP A 572 2.56 2.92 46.37
N SER A 573 2.70 1.65 45.97
CA SER A 573 3.77 1.21 45.07
C SER A 573 3.39 -0.02 44.24
N VAL A 574 4.28 -0.41 43.32
CA VAL A 574 4.24 -1.70 42.62
C VAL A 574 5.59 -2.38 42.77
N ILE A 575 5.57 -3.66 43.12
CA ILE A 575 6.75 -4.50 43.25
C ILE A 575 7.01 -5.14 41.88
N LEU A 576 8.09 -4.73 41.24
CA LEU A 576 8.58 -5.30 39.99
C LEU A 576 9.77 -6.22 40.26
N ASP A 577 9.90 -7.30 39.51
CA ASP A 577 11.16 -8.01 39.36
C ASP A 577 11.86 -7.47 38.10
N VAL A 578 13.01 -6.82 38.29
CA VAL A 578 13.85 -6.25 37.23
C VAL A 578 15.13 -7.07 37.15
N ASN A 579 15.26 -7.92 36.13
CA ASN A 579 16.43 -8.79 35.94
C ASN A 579 16.76 -9.69 37.14
N GLY A 580 15.75 -10.26 37.81
CA GLY A 580 15.91 -11.14 38.97
C GLY A 580 16.11 -10.40 40.30
N ASN A 581 15.92 -9.08 40.34
CA ASN A 581 16.03 -8.28 41.55
C ASN A 581 14.69 -7.56 41.83
N PRO A 582 14.14 -7.69 43.05
CA PRO A 582 12.93 -6.97 43.43
C PRO A 582 13.21 -5.46 43.51
N ALA A 583 12.34 -4.68 42.88
CA ALA A 583 12.36 -3.22 42.88
C ALA A 583 10.95 -2.69 43.17
N GLU A 584 10.85 -1.81 44.16
CA GLU A 584 9.60 -1.14 44.50
C GLU A 584 9.51 0.20 43.77
N ILE A 585 8.45 0.39 42.98
CA ILE A 585 8.22 1.60 42.19
C ILE A 585 7.01 2.34 42.77
N PRO A 586 7.20 3.49 43.43
CA PRO A 586 6.09 4.33 43.89
C PRO A 586 5.21 4.79 42.72
N ASN A 587 3.90 4.78 42.92
CA ASN A 587 2.94 5.26 41.92
C ASN A 587 1.56 5.54 42.55
N ASP A 588 0.89 6.56 42.01
CA ASP A 588 -0.51 6.89 42.27
C ASP A 588 -1.45 6.00 41.44
N HIS A 589 -1.06 5.67 40.20
CA HIS A 589 -1.88 4.90 39.27
C HIS A 589 -1.07 3.85 38.50
N VAL A 590 -1.73 2.73 38.18
CA VAL A 590 -1.15 1.64 37.38
C VAL A 590 -2.03 1.38 36.17
N PHE A 591 -1.46 1.42 34.97
CA PHE A 591 -2.14 1.01 33.75
C PHE A 591 -1.63 -0.34 33.27
N ILE A 592 -2.51 -1.34 33.19
CA ILE A 592 -2.18 -2.67 32.65
C ILE A 592 -2.69 -2.71 31.21
N LEU A 593 -1.78 -2.52 30.24
CA LEU A 593 -2.09 -2.39 28.81
C LEU A 593 -1.40 -3.49 28.00
N ILE A 594 -1.90 -4.71 28.20
CA ILE A 594 -1.39 -5.96 27.60
C ILE A 594 -2.47 -6.70 26.81
N ASP A 595 -2.08 -7.44 25.78
CA ASP A 595 -2.99 -8.33 25.04
C ASP A 595 -3.20 -9.66 25.80
N SER A 596 -4.30 -10.38 25.50
CA SER A 596 -4.68 -11.61 26.19
C SER A 596 -3.62 -12.71 26.10
N ASP A 597 -2.87 -12.76 25.00
CA ASP A 597 -1.80 -13.75 24.78
C ASP A 597 -0.56 -13.48 25.66
N SER A 598 -0.33 -12.22 26.06
CA SER A 598 0.84 -11.80 26.85
C SER A 598 0.64 -11.90 28.37
N THR A 599 -0.57 -12.23 28.83
CA THR A 599 -0.97 -12.13 30.24
C THR A 599 -0.27 -13.14 31.14
N ALA A 600 -0.17 -14.40 30.70
CA ALA A 600 0.52 -15.46 31.44
C ALA A 600 2.05 -15.27 31.52
N GLU A 601 2.63 -14.41 30.67
CA GLU A 601 4.07 -14.17 30.60
C GLU A 601 4.52 -13.03 31.53
N PHE A 602 3.62 -12.28 32.17
CA PHE A 602 4.01 -11.21 33.11
C PHE A 602 4.06 -11.66 34.58
N LEU A 603 3.69 -12.91 34.86
CA LEU A 603 3.78 -13.54 36.18
C LEU A 603 5.23 -13.99 36.46
N SER A 604 5.72 -13.68 37.66
CA SER A 604 7.00 -14.23 38.13
C SER A 604 6.81 -15.66 38.63
N GLU A 605 7.80 -16.55 38.42
CA GLU A 605 7.79 -17.91 39.01
C GLU A 605 7.74 -17.89 40.55
N ALA A 606 8.02 -16.75 41.18
CA ALA A 606 7.96 -16.56 42.63
C ALA A 606 6.53 -16.46 43.19
N ALA A 607 5.52 -16.17 42.35
CA ALA A 607 4.13 -16.04 42.80
C ALA A 607 3.52 -17.38 43.28
N ASP A 608 4.04 -18.51 42.78
CA ASP A 608 3.62 -19.86 43.21
C ASP A 608 4.38 -20.37 44.46
N SER A 609 5.36 -19.62 44.97
CA SER A 609 6.12 -19.99 46.15
C SER A 609 6.28 -18.83 47.15
N GLY A 610 5.19 -18.48 47.83
CA GLY A 610 5.27 -17.95 49.20
C GLY A 610 4.73 -16.54 49.43
N LEU A 611 3.42 -16.45 49.69
CA LEU A 611 2.87 -15.50 50.67
C LEU A 611 2.00 -16.27 51.68
N ARG A 612 2.67 -16.99 52.57
CA ARG A 612 2.18 -17.33 53.92
C ARG A 612 3.15 -16.72 54.92
N ALA A 613 3.01 -15.43 55.22
CA ALA A 613 3.49 -14.80 56.46
C ALA A 613 3.27 -13.28 56.39
N ALA A 614 2.05 -12.83 56.73
CA ALA A 614 1.80 -11.52 57.36
C ALA A 614 0.32 -11.44 57.81
N GLU A 615 -0.17 -12.46 58.50
CA GLU A 615 -1.17 -12.24 59.56
C GLU A 615 -0.40 -12.05 60.87
N THR A 616 -0.90 -11.18 61.75
CA THR A 616 -0.36 -10.73 63.06
C THR A 616 0.81 -9.77 63.05
N VAL A 617 0.55 -8.47 63.26
CA VAL A 617 0.67 -7.76 64.56
C VAL A 617 -0.32 -6.58 64.57
N ARG A 618 -0.89 -6.30 65.74
CA ARG A 618 -1.91 -5.30 66.09
C ARG A 618 -1.67 -3.88 65.57
#